data_AF-A0A7J8VN89-F1
#
_entry.id   AF-A0A7J8VN89-F1
#
_cell.length_a   1.000
_cell.length_b   1.000
_cell.length_c   1.000
_cell.angle_alpha   90.00
_cell.angle_beta   90.00
_cell.angle_gamma   90.00
#
_symmetry.space_group_name_H-M   'P 1'
#
loop_
_entity.id
_entity.type
_entity.pdbx_description
1 polymer ?
#
loop_
_entity_poly.entity_id
_entity_poly.type
_entity_poly.pdbx_seq_one_letter_code
_entity_poly.pdbx_strand_id
1 'polypeptide(L)'
;MGVTPKIAPSMLSSDFANLASEAKRMLDFGADWLHMDIMVNFVYNFASFLDSQEKRNDFQHSNFFCFLGFFLQDGAFLDCHLMVTNPIDYVEPLGKAGASGFTFHVEVSKENWQELIPKIKSKAMRPGVALKPGTLIEEVYPL
;
A
#
# COMPACT_ATOMS: atom_id res chain seq x y z
N MET A 1 5.82 -27.45 1.49
CA MET A 1 5.82 -26.25 2.37
C MET A 1 4.37 -25.90 2.64
N GLY A 2 3.95 -25.88 3.91
CA GLY A 2 2.61 -25.41 4.25
C GLY A 2 2.52 -23.90 4.04
N VAL A 3 1.34 -23.41 3.64
CA VAL A 3 1.01 -21.99 3.70
C VAL A 3 0.50 -21.68 5.10
N THR A 4 1.14 -20.74 5.79
CA THR A 4 0.69 -20.24 7.09
C THR A 4 -0.20 -19.02 6.86
N PRO A 5 -1.41 -18.97 7.45
CA PRO A 5 -2.26 -17.79 7.34
C PRO A 5 -1.55 -16.57 7.93
N LYS A 6 -1.78 -15.41 7.31
CA LYS A 6 -1.28 -14.11 7.75
C LYS A 6 -2.46 -13.19 8.03
N ILE A 7 -2.38 -12.43 9.11
CA ILE A 7 -3.37 -11.40 9.46
C ILE A 7 -2.74 -10.03 9.25
N ALA A 8 -3.39 -9.23 8.39
CA ALA A 8 -2.98 -7.89 8.04
C ALA A 8 -4.15 -6.91 8.28
N PRO A 9 -4.29 -6.35 9.49
CA PRO A 9 -5.37 -5.40 9.79
C PRO A 9 -5.26 -4.16 8.90
N SER A 10 -6.39 -3.69 8.35
CA SER A 10 -6.42 -2.44 7.58
C SER A 10 -6.34 -1.24 8.51
N MET A 11 -5.30 -0.42 8.29
CA MET A 11 -5.05 0.82 9.02
C MET A 11 -6.10 1.91 8.72
N LEU A 12 -6.93 1.75 7.68
CA LEU A 12 -8.03 2.68 7.41
C LEU A 12 -9.10 2.68 8.51
N SER A 13 -9.19 1.60 9.29
CA SER A 13 -10.16 1.47 10.38
C SER A 13 -9.64 2.00 11.73
N SER A 14 -8.43 2.56 11.75
CA SER A 14 -7.76 3.05 12.95
C SER A 14 -8.14 4.49 13.29
N ASP A 15 -7.86 4.90 14.53
CA ASP A 15 -7.86 6.32 14.89
C ASP A 15 -6.68 7.04 14.22
N PHE A 16 -7.00 7.89 13.22
CA PHE A 16 -6.01 8.62 12.46
C PHE A 16 -5.19 9.63 13.28
N ALA A 17 -5.73 10.12 14.41
CA ALA A 17 -4.99 11.01 15.30
C ALA A 17 -3.90 10.25 16.09
N ASN A 18 -4.04 8.94 16.22
CA ASN A 18 -3.18 8.08 17.04
C ASN A 18 -2.68 6.84 16.26
N LEU A 19 -2.48 6.96 14.95
CA LEU A 19 -2.09 5.84 14.08
C LEU A 19 -0.89 5.05 14.62
N ALA A 20 0.06 5.75 15.25
CA ALA A 20 1.25 5.11 15.77
C ALA A 20 0.93 4.12 16.90
N SER A 21 0.06 4.55 17.82
CA SER A 21 -0.42 3.69 18.91
C SER A 21 -1.28 2.55 18.37
N GLU A 22 -2.11 2.81 17.36
CA GLU A 22 -2.97 1.79 16.75
C GLU A 22 -2.16 0.70 16.04
N ALA A 23 -1.16 1.08 15.24
CA ALA A 23 -0.25 0.14 14.58
C ALA A 23 0.52 -0.70 15.61
N LYS A 24 1.09 -0.07 16.64
CA LYS A 24 1.77 -0.78 17.72
C LYS A 24 0.82 -1.76 18.43
N ARG A 25 -0.39 -1.31 18.77
CA ARG A 25 -1.43 -2.16 19.38
C ARG A 25 -1.69 -3.38 18.52
N MET A 26 -1.90 -3.22 17.22
CA MET A 26 -2.15 -4.34 16.30
C MET A 26 -1.00 -5.36 16.30
N LEU A 27 0.25 -4.88 16.25
CA LEU A 27 1.45 -5.73 16.29
C LEU A 27 1.59 -6.46 17.63
N ASP A 28 1.40 -5.76 18.75
CA ASP A 28 1.44 -6.34 20.10
C ASP A 28 0.36 -7.42 20.31
N PHE A 29 -0.77 -7.32 19.60
CA PHE A 29 -1.84 -8.32 19.58
C PHE A 29 -1.68 -9.41 18.51
N GLY A 30 -0.52 -9.47 17.84
CA GLY A 30 -0.14 -10.58 16.95
C GLY A 30 -0.51 -10.38 15.48
N ALA A 31 -0.73 -9.15 15.02
CA ALA A 31 -0.78 -8.88 13.59
C ALA A 31 0.56 -9.25 12.94
N ASP A 32 0.49 -9.94 11.79
CA ASP A 32 1.70 -10.27 11.04
C ASP A 32 2.21 -9.04 10.28
N TRP A 33 1.29 -8.38 9.58
CA TRP A 33 1.53 -7.24 8.71
C TRP A 33 0.57 -6.11 9.06
N LEU A 34 0.85 -4.90 8.57
CA LEU A 34 -0.10 -3.78 8.60
C LEU A 34 -0.50 -3.46 7.16
N HIS A 35 -1.81 -3.50 6.88
CA HIS A 35 -2.33 -3.25 5.55
C HIS A 35 -2.74 -1.78 5.42
N MET A 36 -2.28 -1.13 4.34
CA MET A 36 -2.59 0.26 4.06
C MET A 36 -3.20 0.39 2.67
N ASP A 37 -4.47 0.72 2.64
CA ASP A 37 -5.18 1.07 1.42
C ASP A 37 -4.82 2.51 1.01
N ILE A 38 -4.25 2.64 -0.18
CA ILE A 38 -3.80 3.89 -0.76
C ILE A 38 -4.72 4.24 -1.92
N MET A 39 -5.60 5.21 -1.71
CA MET A 39 -6.61 5.59 -2.71
C MET A 39 -6.36 6.99 -3.27
N VAL A 40 -6.40 7.11 -4.59
CA VAL A 40 -6.35 8.39 -5.32
C VAL A 40 -7.38 8.33 -6.44
N ASN A 41 -8.48 9.08 -6.31
CA ASN A 41 -9.47 9.33 -7.36
C ASN A 41 -9.98 8.11 -8.18
N PHE A 42 -9.96 6.88 -7.65
CA PHE A 42 -10.40 5.68 -8.37
C PHE A 42 -11.65 5.00 -7.78
N VAL A 43 -12.07 5.38 -6.56
CA VAL A 43 -13.27 4.85 -5.91
C VAL A 43 -14.07 6.04 -5.40
N TYR A 44 -15.34 6.17 -5.81
CA TYR A 44 -16.32 7.12 -5.24
C TYR A 44 -16.75 6.71 -3.83
N ASN A 45 -15.80 6.31 -2.99
CA ASN A 45 -16.00 6.09 -1.58
C ASN A 45 -14.77 6.64 -0.87
N PHE A 46 -15.02 7.58 0.04
CA PHE A 46 -14.04 8.41 0.72
C PHE A 46 -12.78 7.64 1.14
N ALA A 47 -11.64 7.99 0.57
CA ALA A 47 -10.34 7.60 1.11
C ALA A 47 -9.33 8.73 0.91
N SER A 48 -9.23 9.50 1.98
CA SER A 48 -8.11 10.35 2.34
C SER A 48 -6.81 9.55 2.25
N PHE A 49 -5.81 10.09 1.57
CA PHE A 49 -4.40 10.18 2.01
C PHE A 49 -3.52 10.80 0.92
N LEU A 50 -4.01 10.83 -0.33
CA LEU A 50 -3.22 11.34 -1.46
C LEU A 50 -3.98 12.29 -2.41
N ASP A 51 -5.25 12.61 -2.15
CA ASP A 51 -6.03 13.60 -2.96
C ASP A 51 -5.66 15.06 -2.64
N SER A 52 -4.37 15.35 -2.55
CA SER A 52 -3.89 16.72 -2.48
C SER A 52 -2.68 16.90 -3.39
N GLN A 53 -2.80 16.47 -4.66
CA GLN A 53 -1.78 16.69 -5.69
C GLN A 53 -1.72 18.13 -6.22
N GLU A 54 -2.26 19.13 -5.50
CA GLU A 54 -1.87 20.51 -5.85
C GLU A 54 -2.01 21.57 -4.76
N LYS A 55 -2.92 21.46 -3.76
CA LYS A 55 -3.21 22.62 -2.90
C LYS A 55 -3.52 22.37 -1.41
N ARG A 56 -3.23 21.21 -0.83
CA ARG A 56 -3.33 21.05 0.64
C ARG A 56 -2.01 20.57 1.24
N ASN A 57 -1.31 21.54 1.83
CA ASN A 57 -0.31 21.46 2.89
C ASN A 57 0.61 20.24 2.91
N ASP A 58 1.91 20.51 2.74
CA ASP A 58 3.07 19.64 3.04
C ASP A 58 2.93 18.77 4.31
N PHE A 59 2.07 19.17 5.25
CA PHE A 59 1.86 18.52 6.55
C PHE A 59 1.16 17.14 6.47
N GLN A 60 0.19 16.91 5.59
CA GLN A 60 -0.47 15.58 5.50
C GLN A 60 0.35 14.58 4.69
N HIS A 61 1.02 15.05 3.63
CA HIS A 61 2.03 14.28 2.92
C HIS A 61 3.19 13.92 3.86
N SER A 62 3.71 14.87 4.65
CA SER A 62 4.79 14.55 5.60
C SER A 62 4.35 13.59 6.70
N ASN A 63 3.12 13.66 7.20
CA ASN A 63 2.64 12.73 8.23
C ASN A 63 2.45 11.29 7.72
N PHE A 64 2.00 11.07 6.48
CA PHE A 64 1.91 9.72 5.90
C PHE A 64 3.29 9.11 5.66
N PHE A 65 4.21 9.85 5.03
CA PHE A 65 5.57 9.38 4.78
C PHE A 65 6.40 9.24 6.07
N CYS A 66 6.20 10.14 7.04
CA CYS A 66 6.82 10.05 8.36
C CYS A 66 6.24 8.89 9.18
N PHE A 67 4.94 8.60 9.05
CA PHE A 67 4.29 7.44 9.66
C PHE A 67 4.92 6.14 9.14
N LEU A 68 5.00 5.93 7.82
CA LEU A 68 5.67 4.75 7.25
C LEU A 68 7.12 4.61 7.73
N GLY A 69 7.86 5.73 7.79
CA GLY A 69 9.24 5.74 8.28
C GLY A 69 9.39 5.42 9.77
N PHE A 70 8.39 5.75 10.61
CA PHE A 70 8.39 5.47 12.05
C PHE A 70 8.22 3.96 12.34
N PHE A 71 7.39 3.26 11.56
CA PHE A 71 7.10 1.83 11.76
C PHE A 71 8.19 0.87 11.25
N LEU A 72 9.17 1.38 10.51
CA LEU A 72 10.38 0.62 10.15
C LEU A 72 11.20 0.20 11.37
N GLN A 73 11.12 0.92 12.50
CA GLN A 73 11.92 0.62 13.69
C GLN A 73 11.49 -0.69 14.38
N ASP A 74 10.23 -1.09 14.21
CA ASP A 74 9.69 -2.33 14.79
C ASP A 74 9.75 -3.53 13.82
N GLY A 75 10.24 -3.32 12.59
CA GLY A 75 10.41 -4.39 11.59
C GLY A 75 9.10 -4.94 11.03
N ALA A 76 7.98 -4.24 11.22
CA ALA A 76 6.68 -4.63 10.71
C ALA A 76 6.64 -4.56 9.18
N PHE A 77 6.01 -5.57 8.55
CA PHE A 77 5.79 -5.55 7.11
C PHE A 77 4.61 -4.63 6.77
N LEU A 78 4.87 -3.58 6.01
CA LEU A 78 3.86 -2.63 5.53
C LEU A 78 3.37 -3.04 4.15
N ASP A 79 2.15 -3.56 4.07
CA ASP A 79 1.50 -3.98 2.83
C ASP A 79 0.67 -2.82 2.24
N CYS A 80 1.19 -2.16 1.21
CA CYS A 80 0.51 -1.04 0.56
C CYS A 80 -0.31 -1.53 -0.63
N HIS A 81 -1.64 -1.40 -0.55
CA HIS A 81 -2.57 -1.72 -1.64
C HIS A 81 -3.03 -0.44 -2.34
N LEU A 82 -2.66 -0.29 -3.62
CA LEU A 82 -2.90 0.91 -4.39
C LEU A 82 -4.18 0.82 -5.22
N MET A 83 -5.15 1.64 -4.87
CA MET A 83 -6.36 1.93 -5.64
C MET A 83 -6.19 3.28 -6.36
N VAL A 84 -5.29 3.30 -7.33
CA VAL A 84 -4.89 4.50 -8.11
C VAL A 84 -4.91 4.18 -9.60
N THR A 85 -4.97 5.21 -10.45
CA THR A 85 -4.97 5.05 -11.92
C THR A 85 -3.58 4.79 -12.50
N ASN A 86 -2.53 5.38 -11.92
CA ASN A 86 -1.15 5.19 -12.37
C ASN A 86 -0.24 4.74 -11.20
N PRO A 87 -0.10 3.44 -10.93
CA PRO A 87 0.67 2.95 -9.78
C PRO A 87 2.16 3.26 -9.87
N ILE A 88 2.73 3.39 -11.08
CA ILE A 88 4.18 3.57 -11.25
C ILE A 88 4.73 4.86 -10.64
N ASP A 89 3.87 5.87 -10.47
CA ASP A 89 4.19 7.17 -9.86
C ASP A 89 4.45 7.04 -8.36
N TYR A 90 3.87 6.02 -7.73
CA TYR A 90 3.95 5.80 -6.29
C TYR A 90 5.10 4.90 -5.85
N VAL A 91 5.78 4.23 -6.80
CA VAL A 91 6.87 3.30 -6.48
C VAL A 91 8.04 4.01 -5.77
N GLU A 92 8.46 5.16 -6.30
CA GLU A 92 9.54 5.97 -5.70
C GLU A 92 9.18 6.51 -4.31
N PRO A 93 8.06 7.24 -4.13
CA PRO A 93 7.73 7.78 -2.82
C PRO A 93 7.46 6.68 -1.79
N LEU A 94 6.78 5.57 -2.14
CA LEU A 94 6.53 4.46 -1.20
C LEU A 94 7.81 3.69 -0.85
N GLY A 95 8.70 3.48 -1.82
CA GLY A 95 10.01 2.90 -1.54
C GLY A 95 10.84 3.75 -0.58
N LYS A 96 10.82 5.08 -0.75
CA LYS A 96 11.47 6.03 0.18
C LYS A 96 10.80 6.06 1.55
N ALA A 97 9.48 5.85 1.60
CA ALA A 97 8.71 5.77 2.84
C ALA A 97 9.07 4.56 3.68
N GLY A 98 9.56 3.49 3.06
CA GLY A 98 9.79 2.21 3.73
C GLY A 98 8.66 1.20 3.57
N ALA A 99 7.80 1.33 2.56
CA ALA A 99 6.83 0.29 2.26
C ALA A 99 7.55 -1.06 2.05
N SER A 100 6.93 -2.16 2.50
CA SER A 100 7.49 -3.51 2.35
C SER A 100 6.82 -4.26 1.20
N GLY A 101 5.51 -4.05 1.02
CA GLY A 101 4.71 -4.58 -0.06
C GLY A 101 4.11 -3.46 -0.91
N PHE A 102 3.96 -3.74 -2.20
CA PHE A 102 3.33 -2.86 -3.17
C PHE A 102 2.38 -3.70 -4.02
N THR A 103 1.09 -3.58 -3.74
CA THR A 103 0.02 -4.32 -4.41
C THR A 103 -0.74 -3.38 -5.34
N PHE A 104 -0.71 -3.66 -6.64
CA PHE A 104 -1.43 -2.88 -7.66
C PHE A 104 -2.58 -3.65 -8.28
N HIS A 105 -3.53 -2.93 -8.86
CA HIS A 105 -4.65 -3.52 -9.58
C HIS A 105 -4.25 -3.91 -11.01
N VAL A 106 -4.52 -5.16 -11.42
CA VAL A 106 -4.22 -5.61 -12.79
C VAL A 106 -4.94 -4.75 -13.84
N GLU A 107 -6.12 -4.23 -13.51
CA GLU A 107 -6.97 -3.45 -14.41
C GLU A 107 -6.33 -2.15 -14.90
N VAL A 108 -5.39 -1.59 -14.12
CA VAL A 108 -4.70 -0.34 -14.44
C VAL A 108 -3.24 -0.55 -14.88
N SER A 109 -2.80 -1.81 -14.97
CA SER A 109 -1.40 -2.14 -15.27
C SER A 109 -1.19 -3.17 -16.37
N LYS A 110 -2.24 -3.48 -17.15
CA LYS A 110 -2.17 -4.44 -18.27
C LYS A 110 -1.08 -4.12 -19.28
N GLU A 111 -0.82 -2.84 -19.51
CA GLU A 111 0.11 -2.36 -20.55
C GLU A 111 1.51 -2.03 -20.02
N ASN A 112 1.70 -1.94 -18.70
CA ASN A 112 2.95 -1.44 -18.11
C ASN A 112 3.49 -2.30 -16.95
N TRP A 113 2.90 -3.46 -16.65
CA TRP A 113 3.34 -4.32 -15.55
C TRP A 113 4.80 -4.78 -15.71
N GLN A 114 5.28 -4.96 -16.95
CA GLN A 114 6.66 -5.37 -17.25
C GLN A 114 7.68 -4.31 -16.80
N GLU A 115 7.30 -3.04 -16.75
CA GLU A 115 8.12 -1.96 -16.21
C GLU A 115 7.89 -1.78 -14.71
N LEU A 116 6.63 -1.85 -14.29
CA LEU A 116 6.21 -1.63 -12.91
C LEU A 116 6.83 -2.64 -11.93
N ILE A 117 6.77 -3.94 -12.23
CA ILE A 117 7.27 -4.99 -11.33
C ILE A 117 8.77 -4.85 -11.06
N PRO A 118 9.64 -4.71 -12.08
CA PRO A 118 11.07 -4.42 -11.86
C PRO A 118 11.29 -3.15 -11.04
N LYS A 119 10.52 -2.08 -11.29
CA LYS A 119 10.63 -0.83 -10.55
C LYS A 119 10.30 -1.03 -9.06
N ILE A 120 9.24 -1.77 -8.75
CA ILE A 120 8.87 -2.13 -7.36
C ILE A 120 10.00 -2.91 -6.69
N LYS A 121 10.51 -3.96 -7.35
CA LYS A 121 11.62 -4.79 -6.82
C LYS A 121 12.90 -3.97 -6.62
N SER A 122 13.18 -3.00 -7.49
CA SER A 122 14.35 -2.10 -7.36
C SER A 122 14.35 -1.28 -6.07
N LYS A 123 13.18 -1.12 -5.43
CA LYS A 123 12.98 -0.44 -4.15
C LYS A 123 12.89 -1.39 -2.96
N ALA A 124 13.31 -2.64 -3.13
CA ALA A 124 13.23 -3.70 -2.12
C ALA A 124 11.79 -3.98 -1.62
N MET A 125 10.78 -3.56 -2.37
CA MET A 125 9.38 -3.87 -2.10
C MET A 125 8.98 -5.18 -2.77
N ARG A 126 8.08 -5.91 -2.12
CA ARG A 126 7.43 -7.10 -2.69
C ARG A 126 6.26 -6.69 -3.58
N PRO A 127 6.27 -7.00 -4.89
CA PRO A 127 5.13 -6.75 -5.76
C PRO A 127 3.98 -7.72 -5.44
N GLY A 128 2.76 -7.20 -5.45
CA GLY A 128 1.50 -7.92 -5.35
C GLY A 128 0.53 -7.47 -6.44
N VAL A 129 -0.41 -8.34 -6.80
CA VAL A 129 -1.45 -8.04 -7.79
C VAL A 129 -2.81 -8.26 -7.16
N ALA A 130 -3.68 -7.26 -7.23
CA ALA A 130 -5.07 -7.31 -6.82
C ALA A 130 -5.99 -7.37 -8.05
N LEU A 131 -7.10 -8.09 -7.90
CA LEU A 131 -8.19 -8.14 -8.88
C LEU A 131 -9.46 -7.61 -8.24
N LYS A 132 -10.25 -6.85 -8.98
CA LYS A 132 -11.63 -6.54 -8.61
C LYS A 132 -12.49 -7.81 -8.72
N PRO A 133 -13.61 -7.91 -7.97
CA PRO A 133 -14.46 -9.09 -7.98
C PRO A 133 -14.97 -9.53 -9.37
N GLY A 134 -15.12 -8.61 -10.32
CA GLY A 134 -15.58 -8.91 -11.68
C GLY A 134 -14.47 -9.23 -12.68
N THR A 135 -13.21 -9.17 -12.27
CA THR A 135 -12.06 -9.37 -13.14
C THR A 135 -11.68 -10.85 -13.15
N LEU A 136 -11.49 -11.38 -14.36
CA LEU A 136 -11.12 -12.79 -14.58
C LEU A 136 -9.71 -13.06 -14.04
N ILE A 137 -9.51 -14.20 -13.37
CA ILE A 137 -8.22 -14.59 -12.79
C ILE A 137 -7.14 -14.78 -13.87
N GLU A 138 -7.57 -15.16 -15.08
CA GLU A 138 -6.74 -15.33 -16.26
C GLU A 138 -6.02 -14.06 -16.67
N GLU A 139 -6.54 -12.87 -16.29
CA GLU A 139 -5.85 -11.60 -16.56
C GLU A 139 -4.51 -11.49 -15.84
N VAL A 140 -4.28 -12.28 -14.79
CA VAL A 140 -3.02 -12.27 -14.03
C VAL A 140 -1.97 -13.24 -14.59
N TYR A 141 -2.37 -14.22 -15.40
CA TYR A 141 -1.44 -15.25 -15.91
C TYR A 141 -0.26 -14.70 -16.73
N PRO A 142 -0.38 -13.58 -17.47
CA PRO A 142 0.75 -13.02 -18.19
C PRO A 142 1.84 -12.35 -17.33
N LEU A 143 1.55 -11.99 -16.07
CA LEU A 143 2.43 -11.19 -15.19
C LEU A 143 3.64 -11.95 -14.61
#